data_AF-A0A939ZWW2-F1
#
_entry.id   AF-A0A939ZWW2-F1
#
_cell.length_a   1.000
_cell.length_b   1.000
_cell.length_c   1.000
_cell.angle_alpha   90.00
_cell.angle_beta   90.00
_cell.angle_gamma   90.00
#
_symmetry.space_group_name_H-M   'P 1'
#
loop_
_entity.id
_entity.type
_entity.pdbx_description
1 polymer ?
#
loop_
_entity_poly.entity_id
_entity_poly.type
_entity_poly.pdbx_seq_one_letter_code
_entity_poly.pdbx_strand_id
1 'polypeptide(L)'
;MDAKLFDFEAWLAGKAKHVRAIKDQIDFRAKVQNDAMAEIKRRLLEKYPDLLIATELPYEMYSDHPHGRGYAAYGAATPDTTRHAEINVLRCTGCLSTKTEDALIKWQRDTGQHLVITYRTYRAVADQMIREKNTDYYRIGAQAARIGDGFGFYSWNEMVDTHIAAEPDPDKPYGGEYMNIDQSNAWLALAAQQIREYRSIVK
;
A
#
# COMPACT_ATOMS: atom_id res chain seq x y z
N MET A 1 -34.26 15.91 3.72
CA MET A 1 -32.85 16.27 3.65
C MET A 1 -32.40 16.05 2.23
N ASP A 2 -31.96 17.10 1.54
CA ASP A 2 -31.39 16.93 0.19
C ASP A 2 -30.12 16.09 0.30
N ALA A 3 -30.03 15.07 -0.55
CA ALA A 3 -28.85 14.21 -0.57
C ALA A 3 -27.64 15.07 -1.01
N LYS A 4 -26.52 14.95 -0.28
CA LYS A 4 -25.27 15.60 -0.70
C LYS A 4 -24.89 15.09 -2.09
N LEU A 5 -24.46 15.98 -2.98
CA LEU A 5 -24.02 15.61 -4.32
C LEU A 5 -22.82 14.63 -4.26
N PHE A 6 -21.91 14.85 -3.31
CA PHE A 6 -20.77 13.98 -3.02
C PHE A 6 -20.92 13.34 -1.63
N ASP A 7 -21.72 12.27 -1.55
CA ASP A 7 -21.92 11.51 -0.33
C ASP A 7 -21.02 10.26 -0.30
N PHE A 8 -19.77 10.45 0.11
CA PHE A 8 -18.78 9.37 0.16
C PHE A 8 -19.14 8.27 1.17
N GLU A 9 -19.74 8.62 2.31
CA GLU A 9 -20.22 7.63 3.30
C GLU A 9 -21.31 6.74 2.70
N ALA A 10 -22.33 7.34 2.05
CA ALA A 10 -23.34 6.57 1.36
C ALA A 10 -22.74 5.75 0.21
N TRP A 11 -21.71 6.24 -0.48
CA TRP A 11 -21.05 5.51 -1.56
C TRP A 11 -20.29 4.28 -1.05
N LEU A 12 -19.54 4.43 0.05
CA LEU A 12 -18.86 3.33 0.72
C LEU A 12 -19.87 2.25 1.18
N ALA A 13 -21.01 2.68 1.70
CA ALA A 13 -22.12 1.81 2.10
C ALA A 13 -22.96 1.25 0.93
N GLY A 14 -22.68 1.60 -0.32
CA GLY A 14 -23.44 1.15 -1.50
C GLY A 14 -24.84 1.77 -1.64
N LYS A 15 -25.07 2.92 -1.00
CA LYS A 15 -26.36 3.62 -0.88
C LYS A 15 -26.37 5.02 -1.51
N ALA A 16 -25.28 5.46 -2.13
CA ALA A 16 -25.21 6.79 -2.74
C ALA A 16 -26.18 6.94 -3.93
N LYS A 17 -26.91 8.06 -3.97
CA LYS A 17 -27.78 8.41 -5.11
C LYS A 17 -27.01 8.83 -6.36
N HIS A 18 -25.91 9.58 -6.19
CA HIS A 18 -25.18 10.21 -7.29
C HIS A 18 -23.82 9.54 -7.53
N VAL A 19 -23.80 8.22 -7.74
CA VAL A 19 -22.57 7.42 -7.88
C VAL A 19 -21.61 7.98 -8.95
N ARG A 20 -22.15 8.44 -10.09
CA ARG A 20 -21.33 9.00 -11.17
C ARG A 20 -20.64 10.30 -10.75
N ALA A 21 -21.37 11.24 -10.13
CA ALA A 21 -20.80 12.49 -9.66
C ALA A 21 -19.67 12.26 -8.64
N ILE A 22 -19.82 11.25 -7.78
CA ILE A 22 -18.79 10.86 -6.81
C ILE A 22 -17.53 10.36 -7.51
N LYS A 23 -17.67 9.48 -8.52
CA LYS A 23 -16.53 8.99 -9.31
C LYS A 23 -15.85 10.11 -10.08
N ASP A 24 -16.63 10.95 -10.78
CA ASP A 24 -16.10 12.09 -11.52
C ASP A 24 -15.31 13.05 -10.59
N GLN A 25 -15.78 13.24 -9.34
CA GLN A 25 -15.08 14.05 -8.34
C GLN A 25 -13.81 13.40 -7.79
N ILE A 26 -13.75 12.07 -7.69
CA ILE A 26 -12.53 11.33 -7.36
C ILE A 26 -11.52 11.49 -8.49
N ASP A 27 -11.93 11.23 -9.73
CA ASP A 27 -11.09 11.29 -10.92
C ASP A 27 -10.56 12.72 -11.17
N PHE A 28 -11.41 13.74 -10.98
CA PHE A 28 -10.99 15.14 -11.06
C PHE A 28 -9.89 15.46 -10.04
N ARG A 29 -10.05 15.05 -8.78
CA ARG A 29 -9.05 15.29 -7.73
C ARG A 29 -7.75 14.53 -7.99
N ALA A 30 -7.85 13.28 -8.43
CA ALA A 30 -6.70 12.47 -8.82
C ALA A 30 -5.90 13.15 -9.94
N LYS A 31 -6.59 13.64 -10.97
CA LYS A 31 -5.98 14.38 -12.08
C LYS A 31 -5.31 15.68 -11.60
N VAL A 32 -5.98 16.48 -10.77
CA VAL A 32 -5.41 17.73 -10.25
C VAL A 32 -4.13 17.46 -9.44
N GLN A 33 -4.15 16.45 -8.57
CA GLN A 33 -2.98 16.06 -7.78
C GLN A 33 -1.84 15.59 -8.70
N ASN A 34 -2.14 14.72 -9.66
CA ASN A 34 -1.14 14.22 -10.60
C ASN A 34 -0.53 15.32 -11.47
N ASP A 35 -1.35 16.19 -12.05
CA ASP A 35 -0.89 17.27 -12.92
C ASP A 35 0.00 18.26 -12.15
N ALA A 36 -0.37 18.57 -10.90
CA ALA A 36 0.44 19.43 -10.03
C ALA A 36 1.81 18.80 -9.72
N MET A 37 1.85 17.51 -9.38
CA MET A 37 3.10 16.81 -9.09
C MET A 37 3.96 16.61 -10.36
N ALA A 38 3.34 16.40 -11.52
CA ALA A 38 4.02 16.33 -12.80
C ALA A 38 4.73 17.64 -13.14
N GLU A 39 4.09 18.79 -12.89
CA GLU A 39 4.72 20.10 -13.09
C GLU A 39 5.89 20.35 -12.12
N ILE A 40 5.75 19.92 -10.85
CA ILE A 40 6.86 19.98 -9.88
C ILE A 40 8.04 19.13 -10.38
N LYS A 41 7.78 17.88 -10.77
CA LYS A 41 8.80 16.98 -11.33
C LYS A 41 9.48 17.59 -12.55
N ARG A 42 8.72 18.15 -13.50
CA ARG A 42 9.26 18.79 -14.71
C ARG A 42 10.30 19.86 -14.36
N ARG A 43 10.00 20.72 -13.39
CA ARG A 43 10.93 21.77 -12.90
C ARG A 43 12.15 21.19 -12.18
N LEU A 44 11.97 20.10 -11.43
CA LEU A 44 13.09 19.43 -10.76
C LEU A 44 14.05 18.80 -11.78
N LEU A 45 13.53 18.18 -12.83
CA LEU A 45 14.34 17.54 -13.88
C LEU A 45 15.16 18.54 -14.70
N GLU A 46 14.73 19.80 -14.82
CA GLU A 46 15.55 20.87 -15.43
C GLU A 46 16.88 21.07 -14.67
N LYS A 47 16.88 20.84 -13.36
CA LYS A 47 18.04 21.02 -12.47
C LYS A 47 18.74 19.71 -12.13
N TYR A 48 17.98 18.62 -12.08
CA TYR A 48 18.44 17.28 -11.68
C TYR A 48 17.96 16.26 -12.72
N PRO A 49 18.65 16.14 -13.88
CA PRO A 49 18.18 15.29 -14.98
C PRO A 49 18.02 13.82 -14.63
N ASP A 50 18.79 13.32 -13.67
CA ASP A 50 18.78 11.92 -13.23
C ASP A 50 17.86 11.66 -12.02
N LEU A 51 17.02 12.63 -11.64
CA LEU A 51 16.10 12.49 -10.51
C LEU A 51 15.00 11.47 -10.82
N LEU A 52 14.85 10.47 -9.95
CA LEU A 52 13.70 9.57 -9.93
C LEU A 52 12.69 10.03 -8.88
N ILE A 53 11.41 10.05 -9.25
CA ILE A 53 10.32 10.32 -8.31
C ILE A 53 9.64 9.01 -7.94
N ALA A 54 9.54 8.77 -6.64
CA ALA A 54 8.71 7.72 -6.08
C ALA A 54 7.45 8.33 -5.45
N THR A 55 6.32 7.64 -5.55
CA THR A 55 5.07 8.01 -4.87
C THR A 55 4.44 6.78 -4.25
N GLU A 56 3.94 6.95 -3.03
CA GLU A 56 3.18 5.91 -2.35
C GLU A 56 1.71 5.92 -2.80
N LEU A 57 1.17 4.74 -3.11
CA LEU A 57 -0.26 4.50 -3.11
C LEU A 57 -0.62 3.73 -1.81
N PRO A 58 -1.46 4.31 -0.94
CA PRO A 58 -1.69 3.80 0.42
C PRO A 58 -2.43 2.45 0.47
N TYR A 59 -2.96 1.96 -0.64
CA TYR A 59 -3.51 0.61 -0.77
C TYR A 59 -3.15 0.08 -2.16
N GLU A 60 -3.14 -1.24 -2.31
CA GLU A 60 -2.95 -1.84 -3.63
C GLU A 60 -3.96 -1.30 -4.65
N MET A 61 -3.51 -1.17 -5.89
CA MET A 61 -4.38 -0.71 -6.97
C MET A 61 -5.60 -1.62 -7.06
N TYR A 62 -6.79 -1.02 -7.12
CA TYR A 62 -8.06 -1.75 -7.18
C TYR A 62 -8.35 -2.62 -5.95
N SER A 63 -7.81 -2.26 -4.78
CA SER A 63 -8.16 -2.91 -3.51
C SER A 63 -9.66 -2.88 -3.26
N ASP A 64 -10.23 -4.06 -3.02
CA ASP A 64 -11.60 -4.21 -2.54
C ASP A 64 -11.70 -4.03 -1.01
N HIS A 65 -10.56 -3.80 -0.32
CA HIS A 65 -10.51 -3.59 1.12
C HIS A 65 -11.29 -2.32 1.50
N PRO A 66 -12.14 -2.33 2.57
CA PRO A 66 -12.91 -1.16 2.98
C PRO A 66 -12.07 0.11 3.17
N HIS A 67 -10.89 -0.02 3.77
CA HIS A 67 -9.96 1.10 3.91
C HIS A 67 -9.44 1.61 2.56
N GLY A 68 -9.10 0.73 1.60
CA GLY A 68 -8.68 1.13 0.26
C GLY A 68 -9.75 1.95 -0.45
N ARG A 69 -11.01 1.50 -0.35
CA ARG A 69 -12.17 2.26 -0.85
C ARG A 69 -12.31 3.62 -0.17
N GLY A 70 -12.07 3.69 1.14
CA GLY A 70 -12.08 4.95 1.91
C GLY A 70 -10.99 5.93 1.46
N TYR A 71 -9.76 5.45 1.24
CA TYR A 71 -8.67 6.28 0.73
C TYR A 71 -8.94 6.80 -0.70
N ALA A 72 -9.54 5.97 -1.57
CA ALA A 72 -10.00 6.42 -2.87
C ALA A 72 -11.10 7.48 -2.74
N ALA A 73 -12.08 7.27 -1.86
CA ALA A 73 -13.19 8.21 -1.63
C ALA A 73 -12.70 9.57 -1.12
N TYR A 74 -11.89 9.58 -0.07
CA TYR A 74 -11.56 10.80 0.66
C TYR A 74 -10.29 11.46 0.14
N GLY A 75 -9.25 10.68 -0.15
CA GLY A 75 -7.95 11.17 -0.61
C GLY A 75 -7.77 11.23 -2.12
N ALA A 76 -8.72 10.68 -2.90
CA ALA A 76 -8.53 10.39 -4.32
C ALA A 76 -7.30 9.50 -4.56
N ALA A 77 -6.99 8.60 -3.62
CA ALA A 77 -5.88 7.66 -3.73
C ALA A 77 -6.21 6.56 -4.77
N THR A 78 -6.03 6.91 -6.04
CA THR A 78 -6.24 6.03 -7.20
C THR A 78 -4.93 5.89 -7.97
N PRO A 79 -4.78 4.87 -8.84
CA PRO A 79 -3.59 4.73 -9.67
C PRO A 79 -3.29 5.99 -10.52
N ASP A 80 -4.32 6.70 -10.98
CA ASP A 80 -4.14 7.88 -11.82
C ASP A 80 -3.48 9.06 -11.09
N THR A 81 -3.60 9.11 -9.76
CA THR A 81 -2.93 10.11 -8.91
C THR A 81 -1.41 10.01 -8.96
N THR A 82 -0.86 8.83 -9.28
CA THR A 82 0.58 8.55 -9.17
C THR A 82 1.30 8.53 -10.51
N ARG A 83 0.62 8.82 -11.64
CA ARG A 83 1.20 8.74 -13.00
C ARG A 83 2.42 9.61 -13.25
N HIS A 84 2.62 10.64 -12.44
CA HIS A 84 3.78 11.51 -12.51
C HIS A 84 5.08 10.83 -12.04
N ALA A 85 5.02 9.78 -11.22
CA ALA A 85 6.19 9.11 -10.64
C ALA A 85 6.80 8.07 -11.59
N GLU A 86 8.09 7.78 -11.45
CA GLU A 86 8.73 6.60 -12.05
C GLU A 86 8.42 5.33 -11.24
N ILE A 87 8.33 5.47 -9.92
CA ILE A 87 8.21 4.36 -8.98
C ILE A 87 6.93 4.52 -8.17
N ASN A 88 6.06 3.53 -8.21
CA ASN A 88 4.92 3.43 -7.29
C ASN A 88 5.25 2.46 -6.16
N VAL A 89 5.23 2.96 -4.93
CA VAL A 89 5.35 2.16 -3.72
C VAL A 89 3.94 1.77 -3.28
N LEU A 90 3.62 0.48 -3.32
CA LEU A 90 2.30 -0.02 -2.95
C LEU A 90 2.31 -0.54 -1.53
N ARG A 91 1.40 -0.03 -0.70
CA ARG A 91 1.17 -0.53 0.66
C ARG A 91 0.11 -1.63 0.63
N CYS A 92 0.55 -2.88 0.76
CA CYS A 92 -0.32 -4.06 0.68
C CYS A 92 -0.69 -4.57 2.08
N THR A 93 -1.97 -4.94 2.25
CA THR A 93 -2.49 -5.56 3.48
C THR A 93 -2.53 -7.09 3.36
N GLY A 94 -1.37 -7.71 3.15
CA GLY A 94 -1.22 -9.15 2.97
C GLY A 94 -1.15 -9.59 1.51
N CYS A 95 -1.32 -10.90 1.27
CA CYS A 95 -1.25 -11.48 -0.08
C CYS A 95 -2.27 -10.86 -1.03
N LEU A 96 -1.82 -10.47 -2.20
CA LEU A 96 -2.66 -9.94 -3.27
C LEU A 96 -3.47 -11.06 -3.92
N SER A 97 -4.66 -10.71 -4.40
CA SER A 97 -5.46 -11.61 -5.23
C SER A 97 -4.88 -11.71 -6.65
N THR A 98 -5.16 -12.80 -7.38
CA THR A 98 -4.77 -12.93 -8.79
C THR A 98 -5.27 -11.77 -9.64
N LYS A 99 -6.50 -11.30 -9.41
CA LYS A 99 -7.06 -10.13 -10.10
C LYS A 99 -6.22 -8.86 -9.88
N THR A 100 -5.73 -8.68 -8.65
CA THR A 100 -4.84 -7.56 -8.32
C THR A 100 -3.48 -7.73 -8.98
N GLU A 101 -2.89 -8.93 -8.94
CA GLU A 101 -1.63 -9.24 -9.63
C GLU A 101 -1.73 -8.91 -11.14
N ASP A 102 -2.76 -9.40 -11.83
CA ASP A 102 -2.98 -9.16 -13.25
C ASP A 102 -3.14 -7.66 -13.57
N ALA A 103 -3.84 -6.92 -12.70
CA ALA A 103 -4.04 -5.48 -12.86
C ALA A 103 -2.73 -4.69 -12.70
N LEU A 104 -1.85 -5.11 -11.77
CA LEU A 104 -0.55 -4.49 -11.54
C LEU A 104 0.42 -4.77 -12.69
N ILE A 105 0.47 -6.01 -13.17
CA ILE A 105 1.28 -6.38 -14.36
C ILE A 105 0.82 -5.58 -15.57
N LYS A 106 -0.50 -5.47 -15.79
CA LYS A 106 -1.07 -4.64 -16.85
C LYS A 106 -0.67 -3.17 -16.68
N TRP A 107 -0.72 -2.64 -15.46
CA TRP A 107 -0.35 -1.27 -15.17
C TRP A 107 1.11 -0.97 -15.52
N GLN A 108 2.05 -1.81 -15.09
CA GLN A 108 3.47 -1.66 -15.43
C GLN A 108 3.67 -1.64 -16.95
N ARG A 109 3.04 -2.57 -17.67
CA ARG A 109 3.13 -2.64 -19.13
C ARG A 109 2.58 -1.37 -19.80
N ASP A 110 1.46 -0.86 -19.31
CA ASP A 110 0.76 0.26 -19.95
C ASP A 110 1.40 1.62 -19.61
N THR A 111 2.11 1.74 -18.49
CA THR A 111 2.66 3.01 -17.99
C THR A 111 4.17 3.09 -17.98
N GLY A 112 4.86 1.94 -17.97
CA GLY A 112 6.31 1.87 -17.76
C GLY A 112 6.76 2.19 -16.32
N GLN A 113 5.82 2.43 -15.38
CA GLN A 113 6.17 2.71 -13.99
C GLN A 113 6.68 1.44 -13.30
N HIS A 114 7.71 1.57 -12.48
CA HIS A 114 8.18 0.50 -11.62
C HIS A 114 7.28 0.35 -10.39
N LEU A 115 7.11 -0.88 -9.91
CA LEU A 115 6.33 -1.17 -8.71
C LEU A 115 7.22 -1.70 -7.60
N VAL A 116 7.18 -1.06 -6.43
CA VAL A 116 7.75 -1.60 -5.20
C VAL A 116 6.61 -2.11 -4.33
N ILE A 117 6.54 -3.42 -4.14
CA ILE A 117 5.48 -4.06 -3.37
C ILE A 117 5.93 -4.11 -1.91
N THR A 118 5.25 -3.33 -1.06
CA THR A 118 5.54 -3.29 0.37
C THR A 118 4.39 -3.89 1.16
N TYR A 119 4.69 -4.67 2.19
CA TYR A 119 3.67 -5.31 3.02
C TYR A 119 3.72 -4.72 4.42
N ARG A 120 2.53 -4.41 4.95
CA ARG A 120 2.42 -3.87 6.31
C ARG A 120 2.99 -4.86 7.33
N THR A 121 3.89 -4.36 8.15
CA THR A 121 4.34 -5.04 9.36
C THR A 121 3.39 -4.66 10.47
N TYR A 122 2.74 -5.61 11.16
CA TYR A 122 2.01 -5.29 12.40
C TYR A 122 1.80 -6.50 13.30
N ARG A 123 1.51 -6.24 14.58
CA ARG A 123 1.36 -7.25 15.64
C ARG A 123 0.38 -8.37 15.27
N ALA A 124 -0.78 -8.03 14.72
CA ALA A 124 -1.79 -9.05 14.43
C ALA A 124 -1.32 -10.07 13.38
N VAL A 125 -0.41 -9.70 12.47
CA VAL A 125 0.27 -10.67 11.58
C VAL A 125 1.12 -11.64 12.40
N ALA A 126 1.90 -11.13 13.36
CA ALA A 126 2.72 -11.96 14.25
C ALA A 126 1.85 -12.90 15.09
N ASP A 127 0.74 -12.41 15.62
CA ASP A 127 -0.21 -13.20 16.40
C ASP A 127 -0.86 -14.30 15.55
N GLN A 128 -1.26 -14.02 14.31
CA GLN A 128 -1.78 -15.01 13.36
C GLN A 128 -0.74 -16.09 13.02
N MET A 129 0.53 -15.71 12.87
CA MET A 129 1.60 -16.68 12.63
C MET A 129 1.84 -17.60 13.82
N ILE A 130 2.00 -17.02 15.02
CA ILE A 130 2.35 -17.75 16.24
C ILE A 130 1.19 -18.64 16.67
N ARG A 131 -0.03 -18.10 16.66
CA ARG A 131 -1.22 -18.78 17.21
C ARG A 131 -1.98 -19.59 16.18
N GLU A 132 -2.14 -19.06 14.97
CA GLU A 132 -3.01 -19.65 13.95
C GLU A 132 -2.24 -20.45 12.90
N LYS A 133 -0.90 -20.45 12.94
CA LYS A 133 -0.01 -21.10 11.95
C LYS A 133 -0.35 -20.70 10.51
N ASN A 134 -0.84 -19.48 10.30
CA ASN A 134 -1.17 -19.01 8.97
C ASN A 134 0.10 -18.82 8.14
N THR A 135 0.27 -19.67 7.12
CA THR A 135 1.46 -19.69 6.26
C THR A 135 1.34 -18.79 5.02
N ASP A 136 0.20 -18.14 4.80
CA ASP A 136 0.00 -17.36 3.57
C ASP A 136 1.01 -16.21 3.45
N TYR A 137 1.40 -15.61 4.58
CA TYR A 137 2.44 -14.59 4.62
C TYR A 137 3.80 -15.07 4.11
N TYR A 138 4.09 -16.38 4.11
CA TYR A 138 5.37 -16.86 3.56
C TYR A 138 5.48 -16.66 2.05
N ARG A 139 4.36 -16.46 1.34
CA ARG A 139 4.32 -16.40 -0.14
C ARG A 139 4.48 -14.99 -0.70
N ILE A 140 4.52 -13.97 0.15
CA ILE A 140 4.54 -12.57 -0.30
C ILE A 140 5.87 -12.20 -0.97
N GLY A 141 6.97 -12.85 -0.59
CA GLY A 141 8.28 -12.65 -1.23
C GLY A 141 8.25 -13.12 -2.68
N ALA A 142 7.77 -14.35 -2.92
CA ALA A 142 7.56 -14.85 -4.27
C ALA A 142 6.52 -14.05 -5.06
N GLN A 143 5.44 -13.58 -4.41
CA GLN A 143 4.44 -12.75 -5.07
C GLN A 143 5.06 -11.43 -5.54
N ALA A 144 5.77 -10.71 -4.67
CA ALA A 144 6.47 -9.48 -5.03
C ALA A 144 7.48 -9.70 -6.16
N ALA A 145 8.23 -10.80 -6.14
CA ALA A 145 9.20 -11.12 -7.19
C ALA A 145 8.57 -11.37 -8.57
N ARG A 146 7.30 -11.75 -8.64
CA ARG A 146 6.58 -11.96 -9.92
C ARG A 146 5.99 -10.68 -10.51
N ILE A 147 5.64 -9.70 -9.66
CA ILE A 147 4.79 -8.57 -10.06
C ILE A 147 5.44 -7.21 -9.85
N GLY A 148 6.56 -7.14 -9.12
CA GLY A 148 7.20 -5.89 -8.75
C GLY A 148 8.67 -5.86 -9.15
N ASP A 149 9.18 -4.65 -9.27
CA ASP A 149 10.60 -4.33 -9.45
C ASP A 149 11.32 -4.21 -8.09
N GLY A 150 10.55 -4.17 -7.00
CA GLY A 150 11.07 -4.11 -5.64
C GLY A 150 10.15 -4.77 -4.62
N PHE A 151 10.74 -5.09 -3.47
CA PHE A 151 10.08 -5.68 -2.32
C PHE A 151 10.46 -4.92 -1.05
N GLY A 152 9.50 -4.70 -0.15
CA GLY A 152 9.76 -4.05 1.12
C GLY A 152 8.77 -4.36 2.22
N PHE A 153 9.07 -3.82 3.39
CA PHE A 153 8.21 -3.84 4.56
C PHE A 153 7.77 -2.42 4.88
N TYR A 154 6.48 -2.26 5.15
CA TYR A 154 5.88 -0.96 5.39
C TYR A 154 5.57 -0.79 6.87
N SER A 155 6.21 0.22 7.47
CA SER A 155 5.99 0.69 8.83
C SER A 155 5.68 2.19 8.78
N TRP A 156 4.49 2.58 9.22
CA TRP A 156 4.08 3.99 9.28
C TRP A 156 3.77 4.37 10.73
N ASN A 157 4.34 5.51 11.12
CA ASN A 157 4.41 6.02 12.49
C ASN A 157 3.07 6.47 13.11
N GLU A 158 2.01 6.59 12.33
CA GLU A 158 0.70 7.03 12.85
C GLU A 158 -0.01 5.92 13.65
N MET A 159 0.29 4.66 13.34
CA MET A 159 -0.16 3.52 14.12
C MET A 159 1.09 2.81 14.65
N VAL A 160 1.24 2.91 15.96
CA VAL A 160 2.28 2.28 16.78
C VAL A 160 2.36 0.75 16.57
N ASP A 161 1.32 0.18 15.96
CA ASP A 161 1.15 -1.21 15.59
C ASP A 161 2.11 -1.72 14.50
N THR A 162 2.93 -0.87 13.84
CA THR A 162 3.67 -1.27 12.64
C THR A 162 5.19 -1.54 12.73
N HIS A 163 5.77 -1.74 13.91
CA HIS A 163 7.22 -2.00 14.03
C HIS A 163 7.56 -3.48 14.19
N ILE A 164 8.55 -3.98 13.44
CA ILE A 164 9.08 -5.36 13.56
C ILE A 164 9.90 -5.51 14.86
N ALA A 165 10.34 -4.40 15.46
CA ALA A 165 11.14 -4.39 16.67
C ALA A 165 10.28 -4.56 17.93
N ALA A 166 10.79 -5.31 18.89
CA ALA A 166 10.20 -5.40 20.21
C ALA A 166 10.30 -4.04 20.92
N GLU A 167 9.29 -3.71 21.73
CA GLU A 167 9.36 -2.53 22.61
C GLU A 167 10.46 -2.75 23.67
N PRO A 168 11.43 -1.83 23.81
CA PRO A 168 12.51 -1.97 24.79
C PRO A 168 12.07 -1.80 26.24
N ASP A 169 10.91 -1.18 26.51
CA ASP A 169 10.43 -0.85 27.86
C ASP A 169 9.13 -1.61 28.22
N PRO A 170 9.22 -2.74 28.96
CA PRO A 170 8.05 -3.54 29.32
C PRO A 170 7.09 -2.83 30.29
N ASP A 171 7.53 -1.75 30.93
CA ASP A 171 6.80 -1.02 31.98
C ASP A 171 6.08 0.23 31.46
N LYS A 172 6.16 0.54 30.16
CA LYS A 172 5.39 1.62 29.52
C LYS A 172 4.14 1.06 28.84
N PRO A 173 2.96 1.17 29.48
CA PRO A 173 1.72 0.76 28.86
C PRO A 173 1.25 1.85 27.88
N TYR A 174 1.87 1.94 26.72
CA TYR A 174 1.26 2.62 25.59
C TYR A 174 0.31 1.62 24.90
N GLY A 175 -0.99 1.72 25.20
CA GLY A 175 -2.09 1.26 24.34
C GLY A 175 -2.24 -0.24 24.02
N GLY A 176 -1.35 -1.15 24.45
CA GLY A 176 -1.51 -2.58 24.18
C GLY A 176 -1.24 -3.00 22.72
N GLU A 177 -0.57 -2.16 21.92
CA GLU A 177 -0.40 -2.36 20.46
C GLU A 177 1.02 -2.78 20.04
N TYR A 178 1.97 -2.87 20.96
CA TYR A 178 3.38 -3.17 20.67
C TYR A 178 3.68 -4.66 20.54
N MET A 179 4.75 -5.00 19.79
CA MET A 179 5.31 -6.34 19.74
C MET A 179 6.16 -6.63 20.98
N ASN A 180 5.95 -7.80 21.59
CA ASN A 180 6.91 -8.38 22.53
C ASN A 180 8.09 -9.04 21.79
N ILE A 181 9.09 -9.52 22.53
CA ILE A 181 10.30 -10.11 21.95
C ILE A 181 10.03 -11.35 21.10
N ASP A 182 9.06 -12.19 21.49
CA ASP A 182 8.72 -13.40 20.73
C ASP A 182 8.02 -13.05 19.41
N GLN A 183 7.11 -12.08 19.44
CA GLN A 183 6.45 -11.54 18.25
C GLN A 183 7.45 -10.89 17.30
N SER A 184 8.36 -10.07 17.82
CA SER A 184 9.43 -9.46 17.03
C SER A 184 10.34 -10.52 16.38
N ASN A 185 10.78 -11.52 17.15
CA ASN A 185 11.61 -12.61 16.62
C ASN A 185 10.88 -13.42 15.53
N ALA A 186 9.59 -13.72 15.72
CA ALA A 186 8.78 -14.40 14.71
C ALA A 186 8.68 -13.59 13.41
N TRP A 187 8.49 -12.27 13.53
CA TRP A 187 8.41 -11.35 12.40
C TRP A 187 9.75 -11.22 11.68
N LEU A 188 10.86 -11.08 12.40
CA LEU A 188 12.21 -11.05 11.82
C LEU A 188 12.53 -12.34 11.07
N ALA A 189 12.16 -13.50 11.63
CA ALA A 189 12.33 -14.80 10.96
C ALA A 189 11.52 -14.89 9.66
N LEU A 190 10.26 -14.42 9.68
CA LEU A 190 9.39 -14.34 8.50
C LEU A 190 9.97 -13.41 7.44
N ALA A 191 10.32 -12.18 7.82
CA ALA A 191 10.88 -11.18 6.92
C ALA A 191 12.15 -11.71 6.23
N ALA A 192 13.03 -12.36 7.00
CA ALA A 192 14.23 -12.99 6.46
C ALA A 192 13.90 -14.11 5.46
N GLN A 193 12.87 -14.92 5.72
CA GLN A 193 12.42 -15.94 4.77
C GLN A 193 11.85 -15.34 3.49
N GLN A 194 11.01 -14.32 3.58
CA GLN A 194 10.42 -13.64 2.42
C GLN A 194 11.48 -12.95 1.57
N ILE A 195 12.48 -12.31 2.20
CA ILE A 195 13.64 -11.74 1.49
C ILE A 195 14.40 -12.83 0.75
N ARG A 196 14.65 -13.99 1.38
CA ARG A 196 15.34 -15.11 0.73
C ARG A 196 14.56 -15.64 -0.48
N GLU A 197 13.25 -15.80 -0.32
CA GLU A 197 12.37 -16.26 -1.40
C GLU A 197 12.36 -15.26 -2.56
N TYR A 198 12.18 -13.97 -2.28
CA TYR A 198 12.22 -12.90 -3.29
C TYR A 198 13.53 -12.97 -4.08
N ARG A 199 14.68 -12.96 -3.38
CA ARG A 199 16.02 -13.00 -3.99
C ARG A 199 16.29 -14.28 -4.80
N SER A 200 15.64 -15.40 -4.47
CA SER A 200 15.82 -16.64 -5.23
C SER A 200 15.24 -16.56 -6.65
N ILE A 201 14.31 -15.63 -6.89
CA ILE A 201 13.57 -15.46 -8.14
C ILE A 201 14.15 -14.33 -9.01
N VAL A 202 14.41 -13.16 -8.45
CA VAL A 202 14.87 -11.95 -9.18
C VAL A 202 16.39 -11.89 -9.44
N LYS A 203 16.98 -12.96 -9.99
CA LYS A 203 18.42 -13.01 -10.29
C LYS A 203 18.89 -11.93 -11.26
#